data_AF-A0A849EE26-F1
#
_entry.id   AF-A0A849EE26-F1
#
_cell.length_a   1.000
_cell.length_b   1.000
_cell.length_c   1.000
_cell.angle_alpha   90.00
_cell.angle_beta   90.00
_cell.angle_gamma   90.00
#
_symmetry.space_group_name_H-M   'P 1'
#
loop_
_entity.id
_entity.type
_entity.pdbx_description
1 polymer ?
#
loop_
_entity_poly.entity_id
_entity_poly.type
_entity_poly.pdbx_seq_one_letter_code
_entity_poly.pdbx_strand_id
1 'polypeptide(L)'
;MMRLTATIIVFALAAGNGVNAQSLKNYELEAEQTLQRLRQVMMQEMQTAMQGGVKQAIGVCRHLAPEIEEQIEKETGWQIRRIGLRVRNPDNKPDTLERSMMMSFELRAMAGQGPEMLRSARLLDRDGTQTVHFMQAIPTFDTCLACHGKQIAPEVTTAINELYPQDQAIGYEVGDIRGAFSLYKVFDPAKAAEAKNGSSDWDRIAALELPPAVELEETGRTGNAVRGRDLFAKHCRNCHSPAHLAKQYFGGDEASVQGSVCVKLQSHGTTDEARDCDLVAFLKALAVAGNDQ
;
A
#
# COMPACT_ATOMS: atom_id res chain seq x y z
N MET A 1 12.13 38.61 -66.17
CA MET A 1 12.82 37.53 -65.43
C MET A 1 12.99 37.96 -63.99
N MET A 2 12.03 37.62 -63.13
CA MET A 2 12.00 38.03 -61.72
C MET A 2 12.58 36.89 -60.89
N ARG A 3 13.75 37.10 -60.27
CA ARG A 3 14.43 36.10 -59.44
C ARG A 3 13.78 36.08 -58.06
N LEU A 4 13.09 34.99 -57.73
CA LEU A 4 12.64 34.71 -56.35
C LEU A 4 13.85 34.34 -55.51
N THR A 5 14.20 35.19 -54.55
CA THR A 5 15.10 34.84 -53.43
C THR A 5 14.28 34.20 -52.32
N ALA A 6 14.37 32.89 -52.17
CA ALA A 6 13.77 32.18 -51.05
C ALA A 6 14.65 32.35 -49.80
N THR A 7 14.20 33.19 -48.87
CA THR A 7 14.83 33.32 -47.55
C THR A 7 14.45 32.10 -46.71
N ILE A 8 15.40 31.19 -46.51
CA ILE A 8 15.26 30.05 -45.60
C ILE A 8 15.35 30.60 -44.17
N ILE A 9 14.20 30.72 -43.50
CA ILE A 9 14.14 30.97 -42.06
C ILE A 9 14.43 29.66 -41.36
N VAL A 10 15.64 29.52 -40.82
CA VAL A 10 16.01 28.41 -39.94
C VAL A 10 15.32 28.64 -38.59
N PHE A 11 14.21 27.96 -38.37
CA PHE A 11 13.58 27.88 -37.04
C PHE A 11 14.49 27.02 -36.15
N ALA A 12 15.24 27.67 -35.26
CA ALA A 12 15.96 26.99 -34.20
C ALA A 12 14.94 26.32 -33.26
N LEU A 13 14.84 24.99 -33.32
CA LEU A 13 14.15 24.23 -32.29
C LEU A 13 14.90 24.42 -30.97
N ALA A 14 14.37 25.28 -30.12
CA ALA A 14 14.71 25.26 -28.71
C ALA A 14 14.15 23.96 -28.13
N ALA A 15 15.03 22.98 -27.90
CA ALA A 15 14.74 21.81 -27.11
C ALA A 15 14.43 22.28 -25.69
N GLY A 16 13.13 22.40 -25.36
CA GLY A 16 12.68 22.54 -24.00
C GLY A 16 13.15 21.31 -23.22
N ASN A 17 14.06 21.52 -22.28
CA ASN A 17 14.49 20.50 -21.34
C ASN A 17 13.24 19.90 -20.67
N GLY A 18 12.86 18.69 -21.10
CA GLY A 18 11.83 17.92 -20.43
C GLY A 18 12.23 17.79 -18.97
N VAL A 19 11.39 18.31 -18.08
CA VAL A 19 11.48 18.08 -16.64
C VAL A 19 11.64 16.57 -16.47
N ASN A 20 12.82 16.17 -16.02
CA ASN A 20 13.21 14.79 -15.78
C ASN A 20 12.07 14.17 -14.97
N ALA A 21 11.36 13.18 -15.54
CA ALA A 21 10.47 12.33 -14.76
C ALA A 21 11.36 11.52 -13.82
N GLN A 22 11.80 12.16 -12.74
CA GLN A 22 12.68 11.55 -11.76
C GLN A 22 11.90 10.40 -11.14
N SER A 23 12.44 9.18 -11.26
CA SER A 23 11.76 7.98 -10.78
C SER A 23 11.50 8.10 -9.28
N LEU A 24 10.23 8.24 -8.90
CA LEU A 24 9.78 8.24 -7.50
C LEU A 24 9.60 6.82 -6.95
N LYS A 25 10.06 5.80 -7.69
CA LYS A 25 9.75 4.40 -7.41
C LYS A 25 10.23 3.95 -6.04
N ASN A 26 11.40 4.40 -5.60
CA ASN A 26 11.92 4.08 -4.28
C ASN A 26 11.07 4.71 -3.17
N TYR A 27 10.58 5.95 -3.37
CA TYR A 27 9.68 6.60 -2.43
C TYR A 27 8.30 5.93 -2.39
N GLU A 28 7.76 5.48 -3.53
CA GLU A 28 6.54 4.67 -3.55
C GLU A 28 6.71 3.40 -2.71
N LEU A 29 7.80 2.66 -2.92
CA LEU A 29 8.08 1.43 -2.19
C LEU A 29 8.24 1.69 -0.68
N GLU A 30 8.97 2.75 -0.31
CA GLU A 30 9.16 3.13 1.08
C GLU A 30 7.84 3.57 1.73
N ALA A 31 7.02 4.35 1.03
CA ALA A 31 5.70 4.75 1.51
C ALA A 31 4.77 3.54 1.70
N GLU A 32 4.81 2.57 0.78
CA GLU A 32 4.04 1.32 0.89
C GLU A 32 4.47 0.50 2.10
N GLN A 33 5.77 0.35 2.34
CA GLN A 33 6.31 -0.33 3.52
C GLN A 33 5.90 0.40 4.82
N THR A 34 5.96 1.72 4.81
CA THR A 34 5.53 2.58 5.92
C THR A 34 4.05 2.35 6.24
N LEU A 35 3.18 2.31 5.22
CA LEU A 35 1.76 2.05 5.37
C LEU A 35 1.43 0.61 5.77
N GLN A 36 2.21 -0.37 5.32
CA GLN A 36 2.08 -1.75 5.76
C GLN A 36 2.35 -1.87 7.27
N ARG A 37 3.44 -1.25 7.74
CA ARG A 37 3.77 -1.23 9.17
C ARG A 37 2.69 -0.53 9.99
N LEU A 38 2.24 0.65 9.55
CA LEU A 38 1.15 1.37 10.22
C LEU A 38 -0.09 0.50 10.35
N ARG A 39 -0.51 -0.17 9.27
CA ARG A 39 -1.66 -1.08 9.28
C ARG A 39 -1.47 -2.24 10.26
N GLN A 40 -0.29 -2.87 10.28
CA GLN A 40 -0.01 -3.99 11.19
C GLN A 40 -0.12 -3.58 12.65
N VAL A 41 0.52 -2.47 13.04
CA VAL A 41 0.49 -1.97 14.42
C VAL A 41 -0.93 -1.56 14.80
N MET A 42 -1.63 -0.81 13.94
CA MET A 42 -3.03 -0.42 14.20
C MET A 42 -3.96 -1.63 14.36
N MET A 43 -3.78 -2.67 13.53
CA MET A 43 -4.59 -3.88 13.63
C MET A 43 -4.34 -4.64 14.93
N GLN A 44 -3.09 -4.71 15.38
CA GLN A 44 -2.74 -5.33 16.66
C GLN A 44 -3.37 -4.57 17.84
N GLU A 45 -3.25 -3.24 17.86
CA GLU A 45 -3.87 -2.42 18.90
C GLU A 45 -5.40 -2.52 18.88
N MET A 46 -6.01 -2.56 17.69
CA MET A 46 -7.45 -2.76 17.53
C MET A 46 -7.90 -4.11 18.09
N GLN A 47 -7.18 -5.20 17.79
CA GLN A 47 -7.49 -6.53 18.31
C GLN A 47 -7.43 -6.57 19.83
N THR A 48 -6.43 -5.94 20.44
CA THR A 48 -6.31 -5.83 21.90
C THR A 48 -7.47 -5.02 22.49
N ALA A 49 -7.75 -3.84 21.94
CA ALA A 49 -8.79 -2.95 22.48
C ALA A 49 -10.20 -3.53 22.33
N MET A 50 -10.45 -4.33 21.29
CA MET A 50 -11.72 -5.03 21.12
C MET A 50 -12.01 -6.03 22.27
N GLN A 51 -11.00 -6.50 23.01
CA GLN A 51 -11.20 -7.39 24.16
C GLN A 51 -11.96 -6.73 25.32
N GLY A 52 -11.85 -5.41 25.49
CA GLY A 52 -12.65 -4.67 26.47
C GLY A 52 -13.82 -3.88 25.85
N GLY A 53 -14.23 -4.26 24.65
CA GLY A 53 -15.46 -3.83 24.00
C GLY A 53 -15.32 -2.58 23.12
N VAL A 54 -16.40 -2.25 22.41
CA VAL A 54 -16.35 -1.28 21.30
C VAL A 54 -15.97 0.14 21.76
N LYS A 55 -16.31 0.55 22.99
CA LYS A 55 -15.89 1.86 23.52
C LYS A 55 -14.36 2.00 23.57
N GLN A 56 -13.65 0.94 23.94
CA GLN A 56 -12.19 0.94 24.01
C GLN A 56 -11.56 0.90 22.61
N ALA A 57 -12.16 0.13 21.70
CA ALA A 57 -11.75 0.08 20.29
C ALA A 57 -11.83 1.44 19.59
N ILE A 58 -12.85 2.26 19.88
CA ILE A 58 -12.94 3.64 19.37
C ILE A 58 -11.76 4.50 19.87
N GLY A 59 -11.27 4.22 21.09
CA GLY A 59 -10.09 4.87 21.67
C GLY A 59 -8.82 4.64 20.87
N VAL A 60 -8.65 3.48 20.22
CA VAL A 60 -7.50 3.19 19.34
C VAL A 60 -7.42 4.22 18.22
N CYS A 61 -8.54 4.43 17.51
CA CYS A 61 -8.59 5.39 16.40
C CYS A 61 -8.44 6.84 16.85
N ARG A 62 -8.79 7.15 18.11
CA ARG A 62 -8.75 8.51 18.67
C ARG A 62 -7.36 8.91 19.17
N HIS A 63 -6.73 8.03 19.93
CA HIS A 63 -5.54 8.35 20.74
C HIS A 63 -4.30 7.61 20.23
N LEU A 64 -4.38 6.28 20.10
CA LEU A 64 -3.24 5.47 19.71
C LEU A 64 -2.85 5.71 18.26
N ALA A 65 -3.84 5.93 17.39
CA ALA A 65 -3.59 6.04 15.97
C ALA A 65 -2.71 7.26 15.60
N PRO A 66 -2.87 8.46 16.22
CA PRO A 66 -1.88 9.54 16.15
C PRO A 66 -0.51 9.23 16.77
N GLU A 67 -0.45 8.54 17.90
CA GLU A 67 0.82 8.19 18.57
C GLU A 67 1.65 7.21 17.74
N ILE A 68 1.00 6.20 17.15
CA ILE A 68 1.62 5.23 16.24
C ILE A 68 2.13 5.95 14.98
N GLU A 69 1.35 6.88 14.44
CA GLU A 69 1.79 7.72 13.32
C GLU A 69 3.06 8.46 13.70
N GLU A 70 3.06 9.26 14.77
CA GLU A 70 4.22 10.04 15.20
C GLU A 70 5.49 9.18 15.39
N GLN A 71 5.36 7.98 15.96
CA GLN A 71 6.48 7.05 16.10
C GLN A 71 7.03 6.60 14.74
N ILE A 72 6.15 6.20 13.81
CA ILE A 72 6.55 5.79 12.46
C ILE A 72 7.13 6.98 11.69
N GLU A 73 6.57 8.18 11.85
CA GLU A 73 7.06 9.40 11.22
C GLU A 73 8.50 9.69 11.65
N LYS A 74 8.81 9.59 12.95
CA LYS A 74 10.17 9.79 13.48
C LYS A 74 11.19 8.79 12.90
N GLU A 75 10.78 7.55 12.72
CA GLU A 75 11.69 6.48 12.25
C GLU A 75 11.89 6.51 10.73
N THR A 76 10.85 6.84 9.98
CA THR A 76 10.86 6.76 8.52
C THR A 76 11.12 8.11 7.85
N GLY A 77 10.91 9.21 8.56
CA GLY A 77 10.93 10.57 8.01
C GLY A 77 9.76 10.88 7.07
N TRP A 78 8.78 9.98 6.94
CA TRP A 78 7.52 10.27 6.27
C TRP A 78 6.58 10.95 7.26
N GLN A 79 6.05 12.11 6.93
CA GLN A 79 4.84 12.62 7.58
C GLN A 79 3.64 11.82 7.07
N ILE A 80 2.74 11.41 7.94
CA ILE A 80 1.56 10.59 7.66
C ILE A 80 0.31 11.35 8.10
N ARG A 81 -0.68 11.43 7.21
CA ARG A 81 -2.02 11.92 7.52
C ARG A 81 -3.07 10.88 7.10
N ARG A 82 -4.06 10.67 7.94
CA ARG A 82 -5.32 9.99 7.57
C ARG A 82 -6.38 11.03 7.26
N ILE A 83 -6.89 11.03 6.05
CA ILE A 83 -7.86 12.04 5.60
C ILE A 83 -9.12 11.42 5.02
N GLY A 84 -10.23 12.16 5.02
CA GLY A 84 -11.52 11.70 4.53
C GLY A 84 -12.38 12.79 3.91
N LEU A 85 -13.17 12.48 2.88
CA LEU A 85 -14.22 13.39 2.40
C LEU A 85 -15.38 13.48 3.40
N ARG A 86 -15.64 12.38 4.13
CA ARG A 86 -16.52 12.33 5.31
C ARG A 86 -15.66 12.00 6.53
N VAL A 87 -15.46 12.95 7.42
CA VAL A 87 -14.51 12.84 8.55
C VAL A 87 -15.19 12.47 9.86
N ARG A 88 -14.46 11.71 10.71
CA ARG A 88 -14.83 11.46 12.11
C ARG A 88 -14.18 12.46 13.05
N ASN A 89 -12.86 12.56 12.92
CA ASN A 89 -12.08 13.63 13.53
C ASN A 89 -12.01 14.82 12.55
N PRO A 90 -12.46 16.03 12.91
CA PRO A 90 -12.32 17.23 12.07
C PRO A 90 -10.89 17.51 11.60
N ASP A 91 -9.86 17.12 12.35
CA ASP A 91 -8.44 17.33 11.99
C ASP A 91 -8.02 16.52 10.75
N ASN A 92 -8.79 15.48 10.43
CA ASN A 92 -8.58 14.62 9.25
C ASN A 92 -9.24 15.21 7.98
N LYS A 93 -9.65 16.47 8.02
CA LYS A 93 -10.15 17.16 6.83
C LYS A 93 -9.01 17.32 5.82
N PRO A 94 -9.20 16.92 4.55
CA PRO A 94 -8.19 17.09 3.53
C PRO A 94 -8.00 18.57 3.17
N ASP A 95 -6.78 18.92 2.79
CA ASP A 95 -6.52 20.18 2.10
C ASP A 95 -7.07 20.18 0.66
N THR A 96 -6.85 21.27 -0.09
CA THR A 96 -7.39 21.40 -1.46
C THR A 96 -6.81 20.36 -2.42
N LEU A 97 -5.51 20.06 -2.32
CA LEU A 97 -4.85 19.08 -3.19
C LEU A 97 -5.32 17.68 -2.85
N GLU A 98 -5.24 17.31 -1.57
CA GLU A 98 -5.71 16.05 -1.03
C GLU A 98 -7.16 15.76 -1.42
N ARG A 99 -8.04 16.76 -1.26
CA ARG A 99 -9.46 16.63 -1.63
C ARG A 99 -9.64 16.37 -3.13
N SER A 100 -8.92 17.08 -3.99
CA SER A 100 -8.98 16.88 -5.44
C SER A 100 -8.53 15.47 -5.85
N MET A 101 -7.50 14.94 -5.18
CA MET A 101 -6.99 13.59 -5.42
C MET A 101 -7.98 12.53 -4.94
N MET A 102 -8.58 12.72 -3.76
CA MET A 102 -9.65 11.83 -3.28
C MET A 102 -10.83 11.79 -4.25
N MET A 103 -11.27 12.93 -4.77
CA MET A 103 -12.33 12.99 -5.78
C MET A 103 -11.96 12.22 -7.06
N SER A 104 -10.70 12.31 -7.49
CA SER A 104 -10.20 11.48 -8.60
C SER A 104 -10.22 10.00 -8.27
N PHE A 105 -9.96 9.61 -7.02
CA PHE A 105 -10.01 8.21 -6.60
C PHE A 105 -11.45 7.68 -6.63
N GLU A 106 -12.42 8.47 -6.16
CA GLU A 106 -13.86 8.13 -6.24
C GLU A 106 -14.30 7.90 -7.70
N LEU A 107 -13.96 8.82 -8.61
CA LEU A 107 -14.30 8.68 -10.03
C LEU A 107 -13.68 7.43 -10.65
N ARG A 108 -12.45 7.09 -10.28
CA ARG A 108 -11.75 5.90 -10.77
C ARG A 108 -12.35 4.62 -10.19
N ALA A 109 -12.72 4.62 -8.91
CA ALA A 109 -13.44 3.51 -8.28
C ALA A 109 -14.80 3.26 -8.96
N MET A 110 -15.56 4.33 -9.22
CA MET A 110 -16.82 4.25 -9.97
C MET A 110 -16.64 3.72 -11.40
N ALA A 111 -15.48 3.94 -12.01
CA ALA A 111 -15.10 3.39 -13.30
C ALA A 111 -14.61 1.93 -13.23
N GLY A 112 -14.67 1.29 -12.06
CA GLY A 112 -14.29 -0.12 -11.86
C GLY A 112 -12.79 -0.34 -11.59
N GLN A 113 -12.03 0.72 -11.31
CA GLN A 113 -10.63 0.58 -10.93
C GLN A 113 -10.51 0.02 -9.51
N GLY A 114 -9.75 -1.07 -9.35
CA GLY A 114 -9.50 -1.69 -8.06
C GLY A 114 -8.80 -0.76 -7.06
N PRO A 115 -9.09 -0.88 -5.75
CA PRO A 115 -8.58 0.02 -4.72
C PRO A 115 -7.04 0.05 -4.62
N GLU A 116 -6.37 -1.04 -4.98
CA GLU A 116 -4.91 -1.15 -5.04
C GLU A 116 -4.27 -0.19 -6.08
N MET A 117 -5.05 0.23 -7.07
CA MET A 117 -4.60 1.17 -8.09
C MET A 117 -5.00 2.62 -7.77
N LEU A 118 -5.73 2.85 -6.67
CA LEU A 118 -6.15 4.16 -6.20
C LEU A 118 -5.05 4.80 -5.33
N ARG A 119 -3.88 4.98 -5.95
CA ARG A 119 -2.71 5.63 -5.37
C ARG A 119 -2.06 6.61 -6.34
N SER A 120 -1.18 7.46 -5.83
CA SER A 120 -0.43 8.45 -6.60
C SER A 120 0.85 8.83 -5.87
N ALA A 121 1.95 9.02 -6.61
CA ALA A 121 3.19 9.62 -6.11
C ALA A 121 3.57 10.81 -7.00
N ARG A 122 3.90 11.97 -6.40
CA ARG A 122 4.23 13.19 -7.13
C ARG A 122 5.29 14.00 -6.37
N LEU A 123 6.04 14.83 -7.09
CA LEU A 123 6.82 15.91 -6.48
C LEU A 123 5.96 17.16 -6.36
N LEU A 124 6.01 17.76 -5.18
CA LEU A 124 5.40 19.05 -4.86
C LEU A 124 6.51 20.00 -4.43
N ASP A 125 6.32 21.29 -4.72
CA ASP A 125 7.07 22.34 -4.03
C ASP A 125 6.25 22.76 -2.80
N ARG A 126 6.83 22.57 -1.61
CA ARG A 126 6.25 23.03 -0.34
C ARG A 126 7.24 24.00 0.28
N ASP A 127 6.91 25.28 0.26
CA ASP A 127 7.70 26.36 0.85
C ASP A 127 9.16 26.38 0.37
N GLY A 128 9.39 26.15 -0.93
CA GLY A 128 10.73 26.11 -1.53
C GLY A 128 11.48 24.80 -1.30
N THR A 129 10.85 23.82 -0.66
CA THR A 129 11.39 22.47 -0.46
C THR A 129 10.67 21.49 -1.37
N GLN A 130 11.45 20.84 -2.25
CA GLN A 130 10.94 19.72 -3.05
C GLN A 130 10.54 18.57 -2.12
N THR A 131 9.29 18.15 -2.21
CA THR A 131 8.67 17.16 -1.32
C THR A 131 8.00 16.10 -2.16
N VAL A 132 8.26 14.83 -1.86
CA VAL A 132 7.49 13.71 -2.39
C VAL A 132 6.17 13.63 -1.64
N HIS A 133 5.07 13.62 -2.38
CA HIS A 133 3.73 13.33 -1.88
C HIS A 133 3.25 11.99 -2.42
N PHE A 134 3.04 11.04 -1.52
CA PHE A 134 2.43 9.76 -1.81
C PHE A 134 1.04 9.72 -1.19
N MET A 135 0.04 9.25 -1.92
CA MET A 135 -1.32 9.16 -1.42
C MET A 135 -1.98 7.87 -1.88
N GLN A 136 -2.67 7.18 -0.97
CA GLN A 136 -3.32 5.89 -1.24
C GLN A 136 -4.70 5.82 -0.58
N ALA A 137 -5.71 5.41 -1.35
CA ALA A 137 -7.07 5.23 -0.87
C ALA A 137 -7.17 4.13 0.20
N ILE A 138 -8.10 4.31 1.13
CA ILE A 138 -8.46 3.34 2.16
C ILE A 138 -9.84 2.77 1.81
N PRO A 139 -9.93 1.57 1.22
CA PRO A 139 -11.21 0.92 1.00
C PRO A 139 -11.79 0.40 2.32
N THR A 140 -13.11 0.25 2.37
CA THR A 140 -13.83 -0.40 3.46
C THR A 140 -13.95 -1.92 3.25
N PHE A 141 -13.82 -2.66 4.34
CA PHE A 141 -14.11 -4.09 4.44
C PHE A 141 -15.20 -4.33 5.48
N ASP A 142 -15.70 -5.56 5.61
CA ASP A 142 -16.79 -5.92 6.54
C ASP A 142 -16.54 -5.42 7.96
N THR A 143 -15.31 -5.58 8.47
CA THR A 143 -14.91 -5.14 9.81
C THR A 143 -15.00 -3.63 10.00
N CYS A 144 -14.82 -2.85 8.93
CA CYS A 144 -14.93 -1.39 8.97
C CYS A 144 -16.38 -0.94 9.22
N LEU A 145 -17.35 -1.73 8.75
CA LEU A 145 -18.77 -1.35 8.76
C LEU A 145 -19.39 -1.43 10.16
N ALA A 146 -18.75 -2.11 11.11
CA ALA A 146 -19.15 -2.10 12.51
C ALA A 146 -19.23 -0.68 13.11
N CYS A 147 -18.42 0.25 12.59
CA CYS A 147 -18.37 1.65 13.05
C CYS A 147 -18.61 2.68 11.93
N HIS A 148 -18.51 2.28 10.66
CA HIS A 148 -18.64 3.16 9.50
C HIS A 148 -19.82 2.79 8.60
N GLY A 149 -20.52 1.69 8.88
CA GLY A 149 -21.60 1.19 8.03
C GLY A 149 -22.89 2.01 8.06
N LYS A 150 -23.87 1.57 7.26
CA LYS A 150 -25.26 2.08 7.32
C LYS A 150 -26.00 1.61 8.58
N GLN A 151 -25.64 0.45 9.11
CA GLN A 151 -26.22 -0.14 10.31
C GLN A 151 -25.12 -0.27 11.36
N ILE A 152 -25.23 0.51 12.43
CA ILE A 152 -24.27 0.55 13.53
C ILE A 152 -25.04 0.26 14.82
N ALA A 153 -24.50 -0.57 15.68
CA ALA A 153 -25.16 -0.95 16.93
C ALA A 153 -25.40 0.30 17.82
N PRO A 154 -26.52 0.40 18.56
CA PRO A 154 -26.87 1.60 19.33
C PRO A 154 -25.80 2.04 20.34
N GLU A 155 -25.15 1.09 21.00
CA GLU A 155 -24.07 1.35 21.96
C GLU A 155 -22.82 1.95 21.30
N VAL A 156 -22.53 1.54 20.06
CA VAL A 156 -21.41 2.05 19.26
C VAL A 156 -21.73 3.45 18.76
N THR A 157 -22.95 3.65 18.26
CA THR A 157 -23.45 4.96 17.83
C THR A 157 -23.40 5.98 18.98
N THR A 158 -23.84 5.57 20.17
CA THR A 158 -23.79 6.41 21.38
C THR A 158 -22.36 6.81 21.72
N ALA A 159 -21.43 5.84 21.74
CA ALA A 159 -20.02 6.09 22.03
C ALA A 159 -19.35 7.00 20.98
N ILE A 160 -19.65 6.80 19.69
CA ILE A 160 -19.15 7.66 18.62
C ILE A 160 -19.66 9.09 18.81
N ASN A 161 -20.96 9.29 19.07
CA ASN A 161 -21.55 10.61 19.23
C ASN A 161 -21.02 11.34 20.48
N GLU A 162 -20.76 10.62 21.58
CA GLU A 162 -20.12 11.17 22.78
C GLU A 162 -18.71 11.71 22.48
N LEU A 163 -17.94 10.98 21.68
CA LEU A 163 -16.53 11.29 21.40
C LEU A 163 -16.35 12.23 20.19
N TYR A 164 -17.27 12.18 19.24
CA TYR A 164 -17.24 12.84 17.94
C TYR A 164 -18.63 13.40 17.58
N PRO A 165 -19.07 14.51 18.19
CA PRO A 165 -20.41 15.07 17.97
C PRO A 165 -20.63 15.59 16.54
N GLN A 166 -19.56 15.72 15.74
CA GLN A 166 -19.60 16.15 14.35
C GLN A 166 -19.24 15.01 13.38
N ASP A 167 -19.33 13.75 13.81
CA ASP A 167 -19.00 12.59 12.96
C ASP A 167 -19.84 12.59 11.68
N GLN A 168 -19.16 12.46 10.55
CA GLN A 168 -19.77 12.27 9.23
C GLN A 168 -19.36 10.93 8.62
N ALA A 169 -18.45 10.18 9.25
CA ALA A 169 -17.85 8.98 8.68
C ALA A 169 -18.74 7.73 8.84
N ILE A 170 -20.00 7.81 8.45
CA ILE A 170 -20.98 6.71 8.50
C ILE A 170 -21.66 6.49 7.16
N GLY A 171 -22.40 5.40 7.03
CA GLY A 171 -23.16 5.07 5.83
C GLY A 171 -22.32 4.50 4.69
N TYR A 172 -21.17 3.92 5.00
CA TYR A 172 -20.34 3.21 4.03
C TYR A 172 -20.85 1.79 3.76
N GLU A 173 -20.52 1.25 2.60
CA GLU A 173 -20.65 -0.15 2.19
C GLU A 173 -19.28 -0.77 1.94
N VAL A 174 -19.21 -2.08 1.70
CA VAL A 174 -17.94 -2.75 1.36
C VAL A 174 -17.43 -2.24 0.02
N GLY A 175 -16.14 -1.90 -0.04
CA GLY A 175 -15.49 -1.40 -1.26
C GLY A 175 -15.57 0.12 -1.45
N ASP A 176 -16.38 0.83 -0.66
CA ASP A 176 -16.35 2.29 -0.63
C ASP A 176 -14.97 2.83 -0.20
N ILE A 177 -14.64 4.04 -0.64
CA ILE A 177 -13.44 4.74 -0.18
C ILE A 177 -13.74 5.43 1.15
N ARG A 178 -13.26 4.85 2.26
CA ARG A 178 -13.36 5.44 3.60
C ARG A 178 -12.60 6.76 3.71
N GLY A 179 -11.47 6.85 3.03
CA GLY A 179 -10.49 7.91 3.20
C GLY A 179 -9.24 7.64 2.37
N ALA A 180 -8.15 8.29 2.75
CA ALA A 180 -6.84 8.04 2.17
C ALA A 180 -5.74 8.26 3.22
N PHE A 181 -4.63 7.55 3.06
CA PHE A 181 -3.37 7.94 3.65
C PHE A 181 -2.68 8.95 2.74
N SER A 182 -2.20 10.05 3.31
CA SER A 182 -1.50 11.13 2.62
C SER A 182 -0.14 11.31 3.29
N LEU A 183 0.93 11.03 2.54
CA LEU A 183 2.29 10.90 3.02
C LEU A 183 3.19 11.95 2.37
N TYR A 184 4.00 12.65 3.17
CA TYR A 184 4.94 13.65 2.67
C TYR A 184 6.35 13.37 3.17
N LYS A 185 7.35 13.53 2.30
CA LYS A 185 8.76 13.41 2.67
C LYS A 185 9.61 14.32 1.82
N VAL A 186 10.62 14.95 2.43
CA VAL A 186 11.57 15.79 1.68
C VAL A 186 12.24 14.96 0.59
N PHE A 187 12.26 15.49 -0.62
CA PHE A 187 12.87 14.84 -1.76
C PHE A 187 14.40 14.96 -1.68
N ASP A 188 15.06 13.81 -1.60
CA ASP A 188 16.50 13.65 -1.77
C ASP A 188 16.82 13.15 -3.20
N PRO A 189 17.50 13.98 -4.02
CA PRO A 189 17.92 13.61 -5.37
C PRO A 189 18.87 12.41 -5.44
N ALA A 190 19.68 12.16 -4.41
CA ALA A 190 20.63 11.04 -4.38
C ALA A 190 19.89 9.70 -4.32
N LYS A 191 18.86 9.60 -3.47
CA LYS A 191 17.97 8.42 -3.38
C LYS A 191 17.23 8.11 -4.68
N ALA A 192 16.92 9.13 -5.47
CA ALA A 192 16.28 8.96 -6.77
C ALA A 192 17.26 8.50 -7.87
N ALA A 193 18.56 8.77 -7.71
CA ALA A 193 19.60 8.29 -8.63
C ALA A 193 19.98 6.82 -8.36
N GLU A 194 19.93 6.36 -7.11
CA GLU A 194 20.11 4.95 -6.75
C GLU A 194 19.08 4.04 -7.45
N ALA A 195 17.84 4.51 -7.61
CA ALA A 195 16.79 3.81 -8.36
C ALA A 195 17.12 3.58 -9.84
N LYS A 196 18.02 4.38 -10.43
CA LYS A 196 18.43 4.25 -11.84
C LYS A 196 19.58 3.24 -12.01
N ASN A 197 20.31 2.92 -10.94
CA ASN A 197 21.51 2.08 -10.98
C ASN A 197 21.35 0.72 -10.30
N GLY A 198 20.38 0.56 -9.40
CA GLY A 198 19.99 -0.75 -8.88
C GLY A 198 18.90 -1.37 -9.74
N SER A 199 19.12 -2.55 -10.32
CA SER A 199 17.97 -3.39 -10.71
C SER A 199 17.12 -3.57 -9.46
N SER A 200 15.81 -3.32 -9.55
CA SER A 200 14.96 -3.45 -8.37
C SER A 200 15.08 -4.87 -7.83
N ASP A 201 14.98 -5.08 -6.51
CA ASP A 201 15.00 -6.44 -5.94
C ASP A 201 13.99 -7.35 -6.64
N TRP A 202 12.90 -6.77 -7.13
CA TRP A 202 11.95 -7.49 -7.96
C TRP A 202 12.49 -7.87 -9.34
N ASP A 203 13.28 -7.05 -10.02
CA ASP A 203 13.88 -7.43 -11.31
C ASP A 203 14.83 -8.61 -11.15
N ARG A 204 15.55 -8.67 -10.03
CA ARG A 204 16.37 -9.84 -9.65
C ARG A 204 15.49 -11.06 -9.40
N ILE A 205 14.43 -10.92 -8.60
CA ILE A 205 13.49 -12.01 -8.27
C ILE A 205 12.70 -12.47 -9.51
N ALA A 206 12.34 -11.57 -10.40
CA ALA A 206 11.67 -11.84 -11.67
C ALA A 206 12.58 -12.60 -12.63
N ALA A 207 13.89 -12.36 -12.55
CA ALA A 207 14.89 -13.08 -13.32
C ALA A 207 15.32 -14.43 -12.70
N LEU A 208 14.89 -14.76 -11.48
CA LEU A 208 15.22 -16.04 -10.87
C LEU A 208 14.61 -17.20 -11.66
N GLU A 209 15.43 -18.21 -11.93
CA GLU A 209 14.96 -19.51 -12.37
C GLU A 209 14.33 -20.24 -11.18
N LEU A 210 13.03 -20.50 -11.27
CA LEU A 210 12.26 -21.11 -10.19
C LEU A 210 11.72 -22.48 -10.62
N PRO A 211 11.71 -23.47 -9.72
CA PRO A 211 11.23 -24.80 -10.04
C PRO A 211 9.71 -24.81 -10.32
N PRO A 212 9.25 -25.53 -11.36
CA PRO A 212 7.83 -25.63 -11.67
C PRO A 212 7.06 -26.55 -10.70
N ALA A 213 7.76 -27.28 -9.83
CA ALA A 213 7.18 -28.12 -8.79
C ALA A 213 8.02 -28.00 -7.52
N VAL A 214 7.39 -27.57 -6.43
CA VAL A 214 7.96 -27.48 -5.08
C VAL A 214 7.07 -28.28 -4.16
N GLU A 215 7.66 -29.24 -3.45
CA GLU A 215 6.97 -29.99 -2.40
C GLU A 215 6.81 -29.12 -1.16
N LEU A 216 5.58 -29.05 -0.64
CA LEU A 216 5.23 -28.10 0.42
C LEU A 216 5.18 -28.75 1.80
N GLU A 217 4.87 -30.04 1.90
CA GLU A 217 4.63 -30.78 3.15
C GLU A 217 4.83 -32.30 2.95
N GLU A 218 4.91 -33.07 4.04
CA GLU A 218 4.91 -34.55 4.04
C GLU A 218 3.63 -35.19 3.45
N THR A 219 2.59 -34.37 3.21
CA THR A 219 1.31 -34.80 2.64
C THR A 219 1.38 -35.01 1.11
N GLY A 220 2.53 -34.79 0.48
CA GLY A 220 2.75 -34.97 -0.97
C GLY A 220 2.18 -33.84 -1.83
N ARG A 221 1.81 -32.70 -1.22
CA ARG A 221 1.28 -31.54 -1.94
C ARG A 221 2.40 -30.79 -2.67
N THR A 222 2.12 -30.39 -3.91
CA THR A 222 3.04 -29.63 -4.76
C THR A 222 2.43 -28.30 -5.19
N GLY A 223 3.27 -27.27 -5.29
CA GLY A 223 2.93 -25.99 -5.91
C GLY A 223 3.95 -25.60 -6.97
N ASN A 224 3.62 -24.67 -7.85
CA ASN A 224 4.49 -24.18 -8.90
C ASN A 224 5.02 -22.78 -8.56
N ALA A 225 6.33 -22.67 -8.33
CA ALA A 225 6.96 -21.42 -7.91
C ALA A 225 6.95 -20.33 -8.99
N VAL A 226 6.92 -20.70 -10.27
CA VAL A 226 6.80 -19.73 -11.38
C VAL A 226 5.42 -19.08 -11.37
N ARG A 227 4.35 -19.89 -11.34
CA ARG A 227 2.97 -19.38 -11.21
C ARG A 227 2.79 -18.60 -9.92
N GLY A 228 3.42 -19.07 -8.83
CA GLY A 228 3.44 -18.38 -7.54
C GLY A 228 4.05 -16.99 -7.62
N ARG A 229 5.20 -16.85 -8.28
CA ARG A 229 5.84 -15.55 -8.51
C ARG A 229 4.93 -14.62 -9.30
N ASP A 230 4.30 -15.12 -10.36
CA ASP A 230 3.43 -14.33 -11.22
C ASP A 230 2.15 -13.90 -10.48
N LEU A 231 1.57 -14.80 -9.68
CA LEU A 231 0.47 -14.50 -8.77
C LEU A 231 0.87 -13.47 -7.72
N PHE A 232 2.06 -13.62 -7.12
CA PHE A 232 2.59 -12.69 -6.14
C PHE A 232 2.79 -11.30 -6.77
N ALA A 233 3.34 -11.24 -7.98
CA ALA A 233 3.52 -10.00 -8.74
C ALA A 233 2.19 -9.24 -8.91
N LYS A 234 1.13 -10.00 -9.21
CA LYS A 234 -0.20 -9.47 -9.53
C LYS A 234 -1.00 -9.09 -8.28
N HIS A 235 -0.93 -9.89 -7.23
CA HIS A 235 -1.85 -9.80 -6.09
C HIS A 235 -1.19 -9.35 -4.79
N CYS A 236 0.12 -9.56 -4.63
CA CYS A 236 0.81 -9.42 -3.33
C CYS A 236 1.91 -8.36 -3.32
N ARG A 237 2.61 -8.14 -4.44
CA ARG A 237 3.83 -7.30 -4.53
C ARG A 237 3.64 -5.86 -4.08
N ASN A 238 2.44 -5.30 -4.24
CA ASN A 238 2.13 -3.93 -3.81
C ASN A 238 1.89 -3.82 -2.29
N CYS A 239 1.76 -4.94 -1.58
CA CYS A 239 1.50 -5.00 -0.14
C CYS A 239 2.54 -5.81 0.64
N HIS A 240 3.45 -6.49 -0.04
CA HIS A 240 4.40 -7.39 0.58
C HIS A 240 5.74 -7.40 -0.15
N SER A 241 6.83 -7.40 0.62
CA SER A 241 8.14 -7.80 0.10
C SER A 241 8.22 -9.32 0.03
N PRO A 242 8.47 -9.92 -1.16
CA PRO A 242 8.58 -11.37 -1.28
C PRO A 242 9.76 -11.93 -0.47
N ALA A 243 10.90 -11.22 -0.42
CA ALA A 243 12.07 -11.63 0.35
C ALA A 243 11.80 -11.61 1.87
N HIS A 244 11.06 -10.61 2.35
CA HIS A 244 10.68 -10.53 3.76
C HIS A 244 9.77 -11.70 4.16
N LEU A 245 8.73 -11.97 3.37
CA LEU A 245 7.81 -13.09 3.65
C LEU A 245 8.54 -14.44 3.56
N ALA A 246 9.38 -14.63 2.54
CA ALA A 246 10.19 -15.84 2.40
C ALA A 246 11.03 -16.09 3.65
N LYS A 247 11.74 -15.06 4.15
CA LYS A 247 12.54 -15.15 5.38
C LYS A 247 11.69 -15.40 6.63
N GLN A 248 10.56 -14.70 6.76
CA GLN A 248 9.69 -14.80 7.93
C GLN A 248 9.08 -16.20 8.09
N TYR A 249 8.67 -16.83 6.99
CA TYR A 249 7.96 -18.11 7.03
C TYR A 249 8.86 -19.32 6.78
N PHE A 250 10.02 -19.14 6.13
CA PHE A 250 10.89 -20.24 5.70
C PHE A 250 12.38 -20.04 6.04
N GLY A 251 12.76 -18.97 6.73
CA GLY A 251 14.16 -18.63 7.03
C GLY A 251 14.72 -19.16 8.36
N GLY A 252 14.06 -20.12 9.02
CA GLY A 252 14.52 -20.73 10.27
C GLY A 252 14.70 -22.25 10.16
N ASP A 253 15.42 -22.84 11.12
CA ASP A 253 15.71 -24.29 11.20
C ASP A 253 14.40 -25.11 11.32
N GLU A 254 13.90 -25.57 10.17
CA GLU A 254 12.97 -26.67 9.85
C GLU A 254 11.70 -26.99 10.68
N ALA A 255 11.36 -26.32 11.79
CA ALA A 255 10.38 -26.93 12.73
C ALA A 255 9.18 -26.08 13.21
N SER A 256 8.71 -25.05 12.50
CA SER A 256 7.57 -24.23 13.02
C SER A 256 6.33 -24.07 12.14
N VAL A 257 6.21 -24.77 11.02
CA VAL A 257 4.97 -24.73 10.21
C VAL A 257 4.24 -26.07 10.24
N GLN A 258 3.80 -26.50 11.43
CA GLN A 258 2.85 -27.60 11.55
C GLN A 258 1.43 -27.09 11.23
N GLY A 259 0.98 -27.29 10.00
CA GLY A 259 -0.41 -27.07 9.56
C GLY A 259 -0.55 -26.52 8.14
N SER A 260 -1.25 -27.27 7.29
CA SER A 260 -1.71 -27.00 5.91
C SER A 260 -1.51 -25.55 5.42
N VAL A 261 -0.32 -25.23 4.92
CA VAL A 261 0.08 -23.85 4.54
C VAL A 261 -0.75 -23.32 3.37
N CYS A 262 -1.17 -24.20 2.46
CA CYS A 262 -2.01 -23.82 1.33
C CYS A 262 -3.45 -23.41 1.71
N VAL A 263 -3.92 -23.78 2.92
CA VAL A 263 -5.26 -23.38 3.40
C VAL A 263 -5.15 -22.12 4.26
N LYS A 264 -4.00 -21.92 4.91
CA LYS A 264 -3.75 -20.76 5.79
C LYS A 264 -3.69 -19.45 5.02
N LEU A 265 -3.42 -19.47 3.71
CA LEU A 265 -3.25 -18.25 2.94
C LEU A 265 -4.55 -17.57 2.52
N GLN A 266 -5.75 -18.20 2.57
CA GLN A 266 -7.06 -17.66 2.16
C GLN A 266 -7.08 -16.12 2.07
N SER A 267 -6.63 -15.62 0.92
CA SER A 267 -5.83 -14.40 0.77
C SER A 267 -6.66 -13.15 0.66
N HIS A 268 -7.44 -12.87 1.69
CA HIS A 268 -8.51 -11.88 1.62
C HIS A 268 -9.55 -12.23 0.54
N GLY A 269 -9.71 -13.52 0.21
CA GLY A 269 -10.65 -13.99 -0.82
C GLY A 269 -10.20 -13.75 -2.26
N THR A 270 -8.92 -13.49 -2.52
CA THR A 270 -8.42 -13.17 -3.88
C THR A 270 -7.91 -14.40 -4.66
N THR A 271 -7.54 -15.47 -3.97
CA THR A 271 -7.07 -16.75 -4.54
C THR A 271 -7.80 -17.96 -3.95
N ASP A 272 -7.66 -19.10 -4.63
CA ASP A 272 -8.13 -20.41 -4.15
C ASP A 272 -6.96 -21.24 -3.61
N GLU A 273 -7.25 -22.39 -3.03
CA GLU A 273 -6.26 -23.26 -2.39
C GLU A 273 -5.13 -23.71 -3.35
N ALA A 274 -5.40 -23.90 -4.64
CA ALA A 274 -4.38 -24.29 -5.61
C ALA A 274 -3.41 -23.12 -5.89
N ARG A 275 -3.96 -21.91 -6.06
CA ARG A 275 -3.17 -20.69 -6.22
C ARG A 275 -2.42 -20.31 -4.94
N ASP A 276 -2.96 -20.65 -3.77
CA ASP A 276 -2.28 -20.51 -2.49
C ASP A 276 -1.06 -21.44 -2.41
N CYS A 277 -1.18 -22.70 -2.83
CA CYS A 277 0.00 -23.59 -2.93
C CYS A 277 1.08 -23.04 -3.87
N ASP A 278 0.70 -22.45 -5.00
CA ASP A 278 1.65 -21.81 -5.90
C ASP A 278 2.39 -20.64 -5.21
N LEU A 279 1.67 -19.77 -4.46
CA LEU A 279 2.28 -18.67 -3.68
C LEU A 279 3.25 -19.18 -2.61
N VAL A 280 2.88 -20.22 -1.87
CA VAL A 280 3.75 -20.87 -0.88
C VAL A 280 4.99 -21.46 -1.54
N ALA A 281 4.82 -22.15 -2.68
CA ALA A 281 5.93 -22.70 -3.47
C ALA A 281 6.93 -21.63 -3.90
N PHE A 282 6.43 -20.46 -4.34
CA PHE A 282 7.28 -19.33 -4.68
C PHE A 282 8.09 -18.82 -3.48
N LEU A 283 7.44 -18.57 -2.34
CA LEU A 283 8.12 -18.04 -1.15
C LEU A 283 9.14 -19.04 -0.57
N LYS A 284 8.82 -20.34 -0.59
CA LYS A 284 9.72 -21.42 -0.19
C LYS A 284 10.94 -21.51 -1.12
N ALA A 285 10.72 -21.50 -2.44
CA ALA A 285 11.82 -21.51 -3.41
C ALA A 285 12.70 -20.26 -3.31
N LEU A 286 12.11 -19.09 -3.05
CA LEU A 286 12.84 -17.84 -2.86
C LEU A 286 13.71 -17.87 -1.59
N ALA A 287 13.22 -18.45 -0.49
CA ALA A 287 14.00 -18.61 0.74
C ALA A 287 15.24 -19.49 0.53
N VAL A 288 15.10 -20.58 -0.24
CA VAL A 288 16.23 -21.45 -0.60
C VAL A 288 17.24 -20.68 -1.47
N ALA A 289 16.79 -20.02 -2.54
CA ALA A 289 17.65 -19.27 -3.44
C ALA A 289 18.39 -18.09 -2.77
N GLY A 290 17.85 -17.58 -1.66
CA GLY A 290 18.45 -16.50 -0.87
C GLY A 290 19.51 -16.96 0.16
N ASN A 291 19.60 -18.25 0.46
CA ASN A 291 20.61 -18.82 1.37
C ASN A 291 21.90 -19.25 0.65
N ASP A 292 21.90 -19.26 -0.69
CA ASP A 292 23.05 -19.59 -1.55
C ASP A 292 23.90 -18.37 -1.96
N GLN A 293 23.63 -17.18 -1.38
CA GLN A 293 24.36 -15.91 -1.60
C GLN A 293 24.96 -15.38 -0.31
#